data_AF-C4Y0V1-F1
#
_entry.id   AF-C4Y0V1-F1
#
_cell.length_a   1.000
_cell.length_b   1.000
_cell.length_c   1.000
_cell.angle_alpha   90.00
_cell.angle_beta   90.00
_cell.angle_gamma   90.00
#
_symmetry.space_group_name_H-M   'P 1'
#
loop_
_entity.id
_entity.type
_entity.pdbx_description
1 polymer ?
#
loop_
_entity_poly.entity_id
_entity_poly.type
_entity_poly.pdbx_seq_one_letter_code
_entity_poly.pdbx_strand_id
1 'polypeptide(L)'
;MGTYFAIGASLVMVFVNYFIVGYYNWGYYRIYSDSMHIFVAVTVTFSVASQAAYSIARLRVHNKVTVLQVLGELKWVVVMAIFMGGLSWHMFKAIACHLLGINMAWEATAKDIENSNFFQEVPKAIKNYYMMYICCILMLIAILCLAYAVPYAYQIRGIAPILPLAWSLWSHILSPIVLNPQITTFSW
;
A
#
# COMPACT_ATOMS: atom_id res chain seq x y z
N MET A 1 5.06 10.58 17.60
CA MET A 1 6.38 10.02 17.21
C MET A 1 6.32 8.52 16.93
N GLY A 2 5.83 7.67 17.84
CA GLY A 2 5.84 6.20 17.63
C GLY A 2 5.07 5.70 16.39
N THR A 3 3.99 6.37 15.99
CA THR A 3 3.20 6.01 14.79
C THR A 3 4.01 6.11 13.49
N TYR A 4 4.88 7.11 13.36
CA TYR A 4 5.73 7.25 12.16
C TYR A 4 6.78 6.15 12.07
N PHE A 5 7.39 5.77 13.20
CA PHE A 5 8.31 4.63 13.26
C PHE A 5 7.60 3.32 12.94
N ALA A 6 6.38 3.11 13.45
CA ALA A 6 5.58 1.94 13.12
C ALA A 6 5.27 1.86 11.62
N ILE A 7 4.91 2.98 10.98
CA ILE A 7 4.66 3.05 9.54
C ILE A 7 5.96 2.80 8.75
N GLY A 8 7.06 3.44 9.12
CA GLY A 8 8.35 3.26 8.43
C GLY A 8 8.91 1.84 8.54
N ALA A 9 8.71 1.17 9.67
CA ALA A 9 9.17 -0.20 9.87
C ALA A 9 8.20 -1.27 9.33
N SER A 10 6.96 -0.91 8.98
CA SER A 10 5.92 -1.89 8.66
C SER A 10 6.26 -2.80 7.47
N LEU A 11 6.85 -2.27 6.39
CA LEU A 11 7.25 -3.08 5.24
C LEU A 11 8.30 -4.14 5.63
N VAL A 12 9.28 -3.75 6.45
CA VAL A 12 10.32 -4.65 6.96
C VAL A 12 9.70 -5.69 7.88
N MET A 13 8.81 -5.28 8.79
CA MET A 13 8.11 -6.20 9.70
C MET A 13 7.25 -7.21 8.94
N VAL A 14 6.53 -6.78 7.90
CA VAL A 14 5.68 -7.67 7.08
C VAL A 14 6.52 -8.64 6.26
N PHE A 15 7.68 -8.19 5.75
CA PHE A 15 8.64 -9.08 5.08
C PHE A 15 9.21 -10.15 6.03
N VAL A 16 9.59 -9.76 7.25
CA VAL A 16 10.04 -10.72 8.27
C VAL A 16 8.91 -11.68 8.67
N ASN A 17 7.70 -11.14 8.83
CA ASN A 17 6.50 -11.92 9.17
C ASN A 17 6.17 -12.99 8.12
N TYR A 18 6.42 -12.72 6.83
CA TYR A 18 6.25 -13.71 5.77
C TYR A 18 7.08 -14.98 6.01
N PHE A 19 8.34 -14.85 6.43
CA PHE A 19 9.20 -16.00 6.73
C PHE A 19 8.86 -16.65 8.06
N ILE A 20 8.59 -15.87 9.11
CA ILE A 20 8.23 -16.41 10.42
C ILE A 20 6.98 -17.28 10.29
N VAL A 21 5.92 -16.76 9.68
CA VAL A 21 4.64 -17.46 9.57
C VAL A 21 4.72 -18.57 8.51
N GLY A 22 5.48 -18.35 7.43
CA GLY A 22 5.66 -19.33 6.38
C GLY A 22 6.37 -20.61 6.83
N TYR A 23 7.39 -20.49 7.69
CA TYR A 23 8.17 -21.64 8.16
C TYR A 23 7.78 -22.14 9.55
N TYR A 24 7.38 -21.25 10.47
CA TYR A 24 7.05 -21.61 11.84
C TYR A 24 5.53 -21.69 12.03
N ASN A 25 4.92 -22.77 11.53
CA ASN A 25 3.48 -23.05 11.69
C ASN A 25 3.14 -23.72 13.04
N TRP A 26 4.14 -24.07 13.86
CA TRP A 26 3.92 -24.84 15.09
C TRP A 26 3.73 -23.89 16.28
N GLY A 27 2.46 -23.72 16.70
CA GLY A 27 2.08 -23.01 17.94
C GLY A 27 1.50 -21.59 17.79
N TYR A 28 1.63 -20.95 16.62
CA TYR A 28 1.20 -19.56 16.39
C TYR A 28 -0.19 -19.41 15.76
N TYR A 29 -0.89 -20.52 15.48
CA TYR A 29 -2.18 -20.52 14.79
C TYR A 29 -3.20 -19.55 15.44
N ARG A 30 -3.30 -19.53 16.76
CA ARG A 30 -4.25 -18.65 17.47
C ARG A 30 -3.88 -17.18 17.35
N ILE A 31 -2.62 -16.83 17.62
CA ILE A 31 -2.14 -15.44 17.56
C ILE A 31 -2.28 -14.88 16.14
N TYR A 32 -1.99 -15.72 15.13
CA TYR A 32 -2.08 -15.31 13.75
C TYR A 32 -3.52 -15.22 13.24
N SER A 33 -4.38 -16.17 13.62
CA SER A 33 -5.81 -16.12 13.30
C SER A 33 -6.41 -14.84 13.87
N ASP A 34 -6.16 -14.52 15.13
CA ASP A 34 -6.64 -13.30 15.78
C ASP A 34 -6.14 -12.04 15.05
N SER A 35 -4.86 -12.02 14.66
CA SER A 35 -4.28 -10.90 13.91
C SER A 35 -4.90 -10.73 12.52
N MET A 36 -5.20 -11.84 11.83
CA MET A 36 -5.89 -11.81 10.53
C MET A 36 -7.36 -11.38 10.68
N HIS A 37 -8.05 -11.80 11.73
CA HIS A 37 -9.40 -11.31 12.04
C HIS A 37 -9.39 -9.81 12.28
N ILE A 38 -8.42 -9.28 13.04
CA ILE A 38 -8.25 -7.84 13.25
C ILE A 38 -7.96 -7.14 11.92
N PHE A 39 -7.06 -7.67 11.09
CA PHE A 39 -6.75 -7.09 9.78
C PHE A 39 -7.98 -6.98 8.89
N VAL A 40 -8.77 -8.06 8.77
CA VAL A 40 -9.99 -8.08 7.98
C VAL A 40 -11.04 -7.15 8.59
N ALA A 41 -11.25 -7.19 9.90
CA ALA A 41 -12.22 -6.35 10.59
C ALA A 41 -11.90 -4.86 10.40
N VAL A 42 -10.66 -4.44 10.64
CA VAL A 42 -10.20 -3.06 10.43
C VAL A 42 -10.36 -2.67 8.97
N THR A 43 -9.88 -3.49 8.03
CA THR A 43 -9.94 -3.16 6.60
C THR A 43 -11.38 -3.00 6.13
N VAL A 44 -12.27 -3.93 6.47
CA VAL A 44 -13.67 -3.89 6.06
C VAL A 44 -14.43 -2.77 6.78
N THR A 45 -14.27 -2.63 8.10
CA THR A 45 -14.98 -1.60 8.86
C THR A 45 -14.56 -0.20 8.42
N PHE A 46 -13.26 0.10 8.35
CA PHE A 46 -12.82 1.43 7.93
C PHE A 46 -13.09 1.69 6.44
N SER A 47 -13.13 0.68 5.59
CA SER A 47 -13.46 0.84 4.17
C SER A 47 -14.95 0.95 3.90
N VAL A 48 -15.80 0.22 4.61
CA VAL A 48 -17.26 0.18 4.34
C VAL A 48 -17.98 1.24 5.16
N ALA A 49 -17.63 1.39 6.45
CA ALA A 49 -18.27 2.38 7.31
C ALA A 49 -17.93 3.81 6.89
N SER A 50 -16.71 4.07 6.41
CA SER A 50 -16.36 5.39 5.86
C SER A 50 -17.24 5.76 4.68
N GLN A 51 -17.48 4.81 3.77
CA GLN A 51 -18.29 5.06 2.57
C GLN A 51 -19.77 5.14 2.89
N ALA A 52 -20.25 4.37 3.85
CA ALA A 52 -21.60 4.49 4.38
C ALA A 52 -21.82 5.89 5.00
N ALA A 53 -20.91 6.33 5.87
CA ALA A 53 -20.95 7.66 6.49
C ALA A 53 -20.92 8.78 5.44
N TYR A 54 -20.03 8.64 4.44
CA TYR A 54 -19.93 9.58 3.33
C TYR A 54 -21.24 9.66 2.50
N SER A 55 -21.82 8.51 2.19
CA SER A 55 -23.08 8.43 1.44
C SER A 55 -24.25 9.06 2.20
N ILE A 56 -24.32 8.85 3.52
CA ILE A 56 -25.32 9.47 4.40
C ILE A 56 -25.12 11.00 4.46
N ALA A 57 -23.88 11.47 4.59
CA ALA A 57 -23.59 12.90 4.58
C ALA A 57 -24.02 13.54 3.25
N ARG A 58 -23.76 12.88 2.12
CA ARG A 58 -24.15 13.35 0.79
C ARG A 58 -25.68 13.36 0.59
N LEU A 59 -26.38 12.36 1.12
CA LEU A 59 -27.85 12.31 1.14
C LEU A 59 -28.44 13.55 1.82
N ARG A 60 -27.85 14.00 2.93
CA ARG A 60 -28.32 15.17 3.68
C ARG A 60 -28.14 16.49 2.93
N VAL A 61 -27.08 16.61 2.12
CA VAL A 61 -26.78 17.85 1.38
C VAL A 61 -27.58 17.94 0.09
N HIS A 62 -27.69 16.84 -0.66
CA HIS A 62 -28.23 16.87 -2.03
C HIS A 62 -29.65 16.27 -2.18
N ASN A 63 -30.26 15.73 -1.10
CA ASN A 63 -31.60 15.14 -1.05
C ASN A 63 -31.90 14.02 -2.08
N LYS A 64 -30.90 13.58 -2.85
CA LYS A 64 -30.98 12.47 -3.81
C LYS A 64 -29.61 11.80 -3.88
N VAL A 65 -29.55 10.52 -3.51
CA VAL A 65 -28.40 9.66 -3.78
C VAL A 65 -28.90 8.36 -4.40
N THR A 66 -28.36 8.01 -5.55
CA THR A 66 -28.66 6.75 -6.24
C THR A 66 -27.65 5.68 -5.83
N VAL A 67 -28.06 4.41 -5.82
CA VAL A 67 -27.15 3.27 -5.57
C VAL A 67 -25.92 3.29 -6.49
N LEU A 68 -26.12 3.67 -7.76
CA LEU A 68 -25.04 3.82 -8.74
C LEU A 68 -24.00 4.87 -8.31
N GLN A 69 -24.43 5.95 -7.67
CA GLN A 69 -23.51 6.98 -7.17
C GLN A 69 -22.70 6.44 -5.99
N VAL A 70 -23.33 5.73 -5.04
CA VAL A 70 -22.64 5.09 -3.92
C VAL A 70 -21.59 4.09 -4.41
N LEU A 71 -21.93 3.26 -5.40
CA LEU A 71 -20.99 2.34 -6.03
C LEU A 71 -19.84 3.08 -6.73
N GLY A 72 -20.14 4.23 -7.37
CA GLY A 72 -19.13 5.11 -7.96
C GLY A 72 -18.13 5.69 -6.95
N GLU A 73 -18.51 5.82 -5.67
CA GLU A 73 -17.62 6.29 -4.61
C GLU A 73 -16.70 5.18 -4.05
N LEU A 74 -17.00 3.90 -4.27
CA LEU A 74 -16.14 2.79 -3.81
C LEU A 74 -14.73 2.85 -4.39
N LYS A 75 -14.53 3.52 -5.53
CA LYS A 75 -13.20 3.79 -6.09
C LYS A 75 -12.26 4.49 -5.10
N TRP A 76 -12.79 5.33 -4.20
CA TRP A 76 -11.99 6.05 -3.21
C TRP A 76 -11.46 5.14 -2.11
N VAL A 77 -12.15 4.03 -1.82
CA VAL A 77 -11.65 2.99 -0.91
C VAL A 77 -10.37 2.39 -1.47
N VAL A 78 -10.35 2.08 -2.77
CA VAL A 78 -9.19 1.51 -3.45
C VAL A 78 -8.02 2.49 -3.44
N VAL A 79 -8.29 3.77 -3.74
CA VAL A 79 -7.26 4.82 -3.69
C VAL A 79 -6.70 4.99 -2.27
N MET A 80 -7.57 5.00 -1.25
CA MET A 80 -7.16 5.10 0.16
C MET A 80 -6.36 3.88 0.63
N ALA A 81 -6.75 2.68 0.20
CA ALA A 81 -6.04 1.44 0.48
C ALA A 81 -4.61 1.46 -0.08
N ILE A 82 -4.46 1.88 -1.34
CA ILE A 82 -3.14 2.03 -1.99
C ILE A 82 -2.31 3.10 -1.28
N PHE A 83 -2.92 4.25 -0.95
CA PHE A 83 -2.24 5.32 -0.22
C PHE A 83 -1.72 4.82 1.12
N MET A 84 -2.59 4.29 1.98
CA MET A 84 -2.21 3.86 3.32
C MET A 84 -1.20 2.70 3.29
N GLY A 85 -1.37 1.75 2.37
CA GLY A 85 -0.46 0.62 2.21
C GLY A 85 0.92 1.00 1.63
N GLY A 86 1.01 2.09 0.86
CA GLY A 86 2.22 2.54 0.17
C GLY A 86 3.07 3.57 0.92
N LEU A 87 2.66 4.01 2.11
CA LEU A 87 3.38 5.04 2.88
C LEU A 87 4.70 4.56 3.50
N SER A 88 4.86 3.25 3.71
CA SER A 88 5.95 2.70 4.53
C SER A 88 7.33 3.05 3.98
N TRP A 89 7.56 2.87 2.68
CA TRP A 89 8.86 3.14 2.05
C TRP A 89 9.29 4.60 2.19
N HIS A 90 8.37 5.54 1.94
CA HIS A 90 8.65 6.97 2.01
C HIS A 90 8.98 7.39 3.44
N MET A 91 8.23 6.86 4.42
CA MET A 91 8.48 7.10 5.84
C MET A 91 9.80 6.47 6.30
N PHE A 92 10.10 5.26 5.84
CA PHE A 92 11.36 4.57 6.12
C PHE A 92 12.56 5.38 5.64
N LYS A 93 12.53 5.87 4.40
CA LYS A 93 13.58 6.73 3.84
C LYS A 93 13.77 7.99 4.67
N ALA A 94 12.68 8.67 5.03
CA ALA A 94 12.74 9.90 5.81
C ALA A 94 13.36 9.68 7.20
N ILE A 95 12.95 8.61 7.90
CA ILE A 95 13.48 8.25 9.21
C ILE A 95 14.95 7.83 9.10
N ALA A 96 15.31 7.02 8.10
CA ALA A 96 16.68 6.59 7.89
C ALA A 96 17.62 7.79 7.62
N CYS A 97 17.21 8.74 6.77
CA CYS A 97 17.96 9.96 6.53
C CYS A 97 18.13 10.78 7.82
N HIS A 98 17.07 10.92 8.61
CA HIS A 98 17.13 11.63 9.89
C HIS A 98 18.11 10.99 10.88
N LEU A 99 18.07 9.66 11.04
CA LEU A 99 18.94 8.92 11.95
C LEU A 99 20.41 8.91 11.51
N LEU A 100 20.66 8.92 10.20
CA LEU A 100 22.01 8.89 9.64
C LEU A 100 22.60 10.29 9.40
N GLY A 101 21.87 11.36 9.76
CA GLY A 101 22.31 12.73 9.52
C GLY A 101 22.44 13.09 8.03
N ILE A 102 21.74 12.37 7.15
CA ILE A 102 21.75 12.62 5.71
C ILE A 102 20.77 13.77 5.41
N ASN A 103 21.28 14.84 4.82
CA ASN A 103 20.45 15.96 4.40
C ASN A 103 19.47 15.52 3.32
N MET A 104 18.18 15.54 3.69
CA MET A 104 17.07 15.30 2.77
C MET A 104 16.32 16.62 2.62
N ALA A 105 16.31 17.16 1.40
CA ALA A 105 15.50 18.32 1.06
C ALA A 105 14.11 17.85 0.64
N TRP A 106 13.08 18.50 1.17
CA TRP A 106 11.72 18.37 0.65
C TRP A 106 11.59 19.39 -0.47
N GLU A 107 11.50 18.92 -1.71
CA GLU A 107 11.20 19.80 -2.83
C GLU A 107 9.83 20.47 -2.57
N ALA A 108 9.77 21.78 -2.78
CA ALA A 108 8.51 22.51 -2.66
C ALA A 108 7.56 22.02 -3.76
N THR A 109 6.29 21.80 -3.41
CA THR A 109 5.26 21.44 -4.39
C THR A 109 5.24 22.50 -5.50
N ALA A 110 5.60 22.10 -6.72
CA ALA A 110 5.57 23.00 -7.87
C ALA A 110 4.15 23.55 -8.04
N LYS A 111 4.01 24.87 -8.01
CA LYS A 111 2.72 25.55 -8.21
C LYS A 111 2.36 25.67 -9.69
N ASP A 112 3.35 25.57 -10.56
CA ASP A 112 3.16 25.66 -12.00
C ASP A 112 2.76 24.29 -12.55
N ILE A 113 1.58 24.24 -13.16
CA ILE A 113 1.07 23.05 -13.84
C ILE A 113 1.82 22.98 -15.18
N GLU A 114 2.93 22.26 -15.21
CA GLU A 114 3.51 21.86 -16.49
C GLU A 114 2.51 20.96 -17.21
N ASN A 115 2.17 21.29 -18.47
CA ASN A 115 1.41 20.40 -19.33
C ASN A 115 2.23 19.12 -19.53
N SER A 116 1.84 18.07 -18.83
CA SER A 116 2.43 16.74 -18.91
C SER A 116 1.34 15.74 -19.31
N ASN A 117 1.75 14.60 -19.83
CA ASN A 117 0.85 13.53 -20.23
C ASN A 117 1.19 12.23 -19.49
N PHE A 118 0.26 11.27 -19.57
CA PHE A 118 0.42 9.94 -18.96
C PHE A 118 1.78 9.29 -19.30
N PHE A 119 2.22 9.41 -20.55
CA PHE A 119 3.44 8.77 -21.05
C PHE A 119 4.73 9.46 -20.60
N GLN A 120 4.67 10.72 -20.16
CA GLN A 120 5.82 11.45 -19.60
C GLN A 120 5.93 11.23 -18.08
N GLU A 121 4.80 11.27 -17.37
CA GLU A 121 4.78 11.14 -15.91
C GLU A 121 5.07 9.73 -15.41
N VAL A 122 4.62 8.67 -16.11
CA VAL A 122 4.89 7.29 -15.68
C VAL A 122 6.40 6.98 -15.66
N PRO A 123 7.17 7.22 -16.73
CA PRO A 123 8.63 7.02 -16.71
C PRO A 123 9.33 7.90 -15.66
N LYS A 124 8.86 9.13 -15.46
CA LYS A 124 9.40 10.05 -14.44
C LYS A 124 9.18 9.50 -13.03
N ALA A 125 7.98 9.01 -12.73
CA ALA A 125 7.67 8.36 -11.46
C ALA A 125 8.55 7.11 -11.23
N ILE A 126 8.68 6.25 -12.24
CA ILE A 126 9.54 5.05 -12.17
C ILE A 126 10.99 5.44 -11.90
N LYS A 127 11.52 6.46 -12.59
CA LYS A 127 12.89 6.94 -12.39
C LYS A 127 13.11 7.51 -10.99
N ASN A 128 12.15 8.26 -10.47
CA ASN A 128 12.25 8.89 -9.15
C ASN A 128 12.22 7.86 -8.00
N TYR A 129 11.46 6.77 -8.18
CA TYR A 129 11.27 5.74 -7.16
C TYR A 129 11.88 4.38 -7.53
N TYR A 130 12.90 4.36 -8.40
CA TYR A 130 13.46 3.13 -8.97
C TYR A 130 13.92 2.12 -7.88
N MET A 131 14.51 2.60 -6.78
CA MET A 131 14.93 1.75 -5.67
C MET A 131 13.75 1.01 -5.03
N MET A 132 12.63 1.72 -4.84
CA MET A 132 11.41 1.14 -4.29
C MET A 132 10.87 0.05 -5.23
N TYR A 133 10.81 0.34 -6.53
CA TYR A 133 10.35 -0.61 -7.54
C TYR A 133 11.22 -1.86 -7.59
N ILE A 134 12.55 -1.70 -7.60
CA ILE A 134 13.49 -2.84 -7.58
C ILE A 134 13.27 -3.68 -6.33
N CYS A 135 13.24 -3.08 -5.14
CA CYS A 135 13.01 -3.81 -3.89
C CYS A 135 11.66 -4.54 -3.89
N CYS A 136 10.59 -3.90 -4.36
CA CYS A 136 9.26 -4.52 -4.40
C CYS A 136 9.21 -5.68 -5.40
N ILE A 137 9.80 -5.53 -6.58
CA ILE A 137 9.87 -6.57 -7.61
C ILE A 137 10.70 -7.76 -7.11
N LEU A 138 11.84 -7.52 -6.46
CA LEU A 138 12.66 -8.57 -5.87
C LEU A 138 11.89 -9.35 -4.80
N MET A 139 11.13 -8.67 -3.94
CA MET A 139 10.29 -9.32 -2.94
C MET A 139 9.13 -10.11 -3.59
N LEU A 140 8.50 -9.60 -4.64
CA LEU A 140 7.49 -10.34 -5.40
C LEU A 140 8.07 -11.61 -6.04
N ILE A 141 9.24 -11.50 -6.67
CA ILE A 141 9.95 -12.65 -7.23
C ILE A 141 10.27 -13.66 -6.13
N ALA A 142 10.75 -13.21 -4.96
CA ALA A 142 11.02 -14.08 -3.82
C ALA A 142 9.77 -14.85 -3.37
N ILE A 143 8.60 -14.19 -3.30
CA ILE A 143 7.32 -14.86 -2.99
C ILE A 143 7.02 -15.95 -4.02
N LEU A 144 7.16 -15.65 -5.31
CA LEU A 144 6.89 -16.61 -6.39
C LEU A 144 7.87 -17.79 -6.37
N CYS A 145 9.16 -17.52 -6.18
CA CYS A 145 10.17 -18.56 -6.06
C CYS A 145 9.91 -19.46 -4.85
N LEU A 146 9.58 -18.90 -3.70
CA LEU A 146 9.27 -19.65 -2.48
C LEU A 146 7.93 -20.38 -2.57
N ALA A 147 7.00 -19.94 -3.41
CA ALA A 147 5.74 -20.64 -3.63
C ALA A 147 5.88 -21.85 -4.59
N TYR A 148 6.78 -21.79 -5.58
CA TYR A 148 6.80 -22.76 -6.69
C TYR A 148 8.17 -23.36 -7.07
N ALA A 149 9.26 -22.62 -6.88
CA ALA A 149 10.59 -23.02 -7.38
C ALA A 149 11.42 -23.81 -6.36
N VAL A 150 11.06 -23.74 -5.08
CA VAL A 150 11.78 -24.41 -3.98
C VAL A 150 11.15 -25.79 -3.68
N PRO A 151 11.89 -26.79 -3.17
CA PRO A 151 11.34 -28.10 -2.79
C PRO A 151 10.13 -27.98 -1.87
N TYR A 152 9.19 -28.91 -2.00
CA TYR A 152 7.87 -28.89 -1.32
C TYR A 152 7.96 -28.58 0.18
N ALA A 153 8.96 -29.12 0.89
CA ALA A 153 9.16 -28.92 2.32
C ALA A 153 9.42 -27.46 2.74
N TYR A 154 9.90 -26.61 1.84
CA TYR A 154 10.22 -25.20 2.10
C TYR A 154 9.28 -24.23 1.37
N GLN A 155 8.20 -24.74 0.77
CA GLN A 155 7.27 -23.90 0.03
C GLN A 155 6.36 -23.10 0.96
N ILE A 156 6.24 -21.80 0.73
CA ILE A 156 5.32 -20.93 1.47
C ILE A 156 4.12 -20.62 0.56
N ARG A 157 3.01 -21.34 0.77
CA ARG A 157 1.78 -21.21 -0.04
C ARG A 157 0.55 -20.74 0.75
N GLY A 158 0.73 -20.48 2.04
CA GLY A 158 -0.36 -20.03 2.91
C GLY A 158 -0.82 -18.62 2.56
N ILE A 159 -2.14 -18.39 2.58
CA ILE A 159 -2.73 -17.05 2.38
C ILE A 159 -2.30 -16.10 3.50
N ALA A 160 -2.25 -16.62 4.73
CA ALA A 160 -1.82 -15.92 5.93
C ALA A 160 -0.49 -15.13 5.72
N PRO A 161 0.66 -15.77 5.43
CA PRO A 161 1.91 -15.05 5.21
C PRO A 161 1.92 -14.21 3.91
N ILE A 162 1.30 -14.69 2.84
CA ILE A 162 1.38 -14.06 1.52
C ILE A 162 0.57 -12.76 1.45
N LEU A 163 -0.66 -12.75 2.00
CA LEU A 163 -1.61 -11.65 1.79
C LEU A 163 -1.10 -10.29 2.29
N PRO A 164 -0.58 -10.14 3.53
CA PRO A 164 -0.13 -8.85 4.04
C PRO A 164 1.06 -8.31 3.25
N LEU A 165 2.00 -9.19 2.88
CA LEU A 165 3.18 -8.80 2.10
C LEU A 165 2.79 -8.40 0.69
N ALA A 166 1.99 -9.21 -0.01
CA ALA A 166 1.51 -8.89 -1.35
C ALA A 166 0.72 -7.58 -1.37
N TRP A 167 -0.18 -7.36 -0.39
CA TRP A 167 -0.94 -6.12 -0.24
C TRP A 167 -0.01 -4.91 -0.10
N SER A 168 1.00 -5.01 0.76
CA SER A 168 1.96 -3.93 0.96
C SER A 168 2.77 -3.66 -0.31
N LEU A 169 3.30 -4.70 -0.98
CA LEU A 169 4.09 -4.56 -2.20
C LEU A 169 3.29 -3.91 -3.34
N TRP A 170 2.07 -4.37 -3.59
CA TRP A 170 1.20 -3.78 -4.61
C TRP A 170 0.84 -2.34 -4.29
N SER A 171 0.58 -2.01 -3.02
CA SER A 171 0.30 -0.64 -2.62
C SER A 171 1.49 0.29 -2.88
N HIS A 172 2.73 -0.16 -2.62
CA HIS A 172 3.94 0.61 -2.94
C HIS A 172 4.18 0.74 -4.44
N ILE A 173 3.95 -0.31 -5.23
CA ILE A 173 4.12 -0.26 -6.69
C ILE A 173 3.11 0.71 -7.33
N LEU A 174 1.86 0.66 -6.86
CA LEU A 174 0.77 1.46 -7.42
C LEU A 174 0.78 2.92 -6.94
N SER A 175 1.32 3.21 -5.75
CA SER A 175 1.22 4.54 -5.15
C SER A 175 1.74 5.67 -6.04
N PRO A 176 2.90 5.60 -6.71
CA PRO A 176 3.41 6.72 -7.51
C PRO A 176 2.65 6.94 -8.81
N ILE A 177 1.87 5.95 -9.25
CA ILE A 177 1.13 5.97 -10.51
C ILE A 177 -0.31 6.41 -10.25
N VAL A 178 -1.00 5.74 -9.32
CA VAL A 178 -2.42 5.96 -9.03
C VAL A 178 -2.66 7.28 -8.31
N LEU A 179 -1.69 7.76 -7.52
CA LEU A 179 -1.84 8.97 -6.71
C LEU A 179 -1.24 10.22 -7.37
N ASN A 180 -0.69 10.11 -8.58
CA ASN A 180 -0.15 11.27 -9.28
C ASN A 180 -1.29 11.99 -10.04
N PRO A 181 -1.67 13.22 -9.64
CA PRO A 181 -2.77 13.93 -10.26
C PRO A 181 -2.51 14.25 -11.75
N GLN A 182 -1.25 14.49 -12.14
CA GLN A 182 -0.87 14.80 -13.52
C GLN A 182 -1.09 13.60 -14.47
N ILE A 183 -1.08 12.38 -13.94
CA ILE A 183 -1.41 11.16 -14.70
C ILE A 183 -2.93 11.03 -14.89
N THR A 184 -3.72 11.52 -13.93
CA THR A 184 -5.18 11.36 -13.90
C THR A 184 -5.94 12.45 -14.67
N THR A 185 -5.30 13.59 -14.91
CA THR A 185 -5.83 14.63 -15.79
C THR A 185 -5.49 14.27 -17.24
N PHE A 186 -6.43 13.68 -17.97
CA PHE A 186 -6.29 13.45 -19.41
C PHE A 186 -6.43 14.77 -20.19
N SER A 187 -5.48 15.67 -20.00
CA SER A 187 -5.26 16.80 -20.90
C SER A 187 -4.42 16.30 -22.07
N TRP A 188 -5.01 16.31 -23.26
CA TRP A 188 -4.38 15.96 -24.53
C TRP A 188 -3.72 17.19 -25.14
#